data_AF-A0A355TU42-F1
#
_entry.id   AF-A0A355TU42-F1
#
_cell.length_a   1.000
_cell.length_b   1.000
_cell.length_c   1.000
_cell.angle_alpha   90.00
_cell.angle_beta   90.00
_cell.angle_gamma   90.00
#
_symmetry.space_group_name_H-M   'P 1'
#
loop_
_entity.id
_entity.type
_entity.pdbx_description
1 polymer ?
#
loop_
_entity_poly.entity_id
_entity_poly.type
_entity_poly.pdbx_seq_one_letter_code
_entity_poly.pdbx_strand_id
1 'polypeptide(L)'
;MKKIISIILVLIMICCTIPFTAFAAEDTDIESLRKELAMLTFLAEERIVNVGDLMPHAHSSYERLQNGIDFGVDVLYDEESTAENYNEAIDLLTYALNHPTIETHYLKYSYVLSTFEHNENGFYYEDDWNDFSQKRDALRDSFKTNDEEFISDAFFELHESFVNMTSKYTLAGDVNNDGKVNIDDATLVQKYLAGEENLTELQKALALSYDNGYYDKLDIPKPNVDCVTGLQKCAAGLIEQHTLPYSYGVKYTDSFDVTYNTKLVLYTQIWPGEEEYDYVKYVEAKARELEAEGVI
;
A
#
# COMPACT_ATOMS: atom_id res chain seq x y z
N MET A 1 -26.92 -13.69 7.00
CA MET A 1 -27.74 -14.71 6.31
C MET A 1 -27.67 -14.57 4.80
N LYS A 2 -28.02 -13.43 4.18
CA LYS A 2 -27.88 -13.24 2.71
C LYS A 2 -26.44 -13.48 2.19
N LYS A 3 -25.43 -12.93 2.88
CA LYS A 3 -24.00 -13.07 2.50
C LYS A 3 -23.45 -14.51 2.51
N ILE A 4 -23.90 -15.36 3.43
CA ILE A 4 -23.49 -16.78 3.50
C ILE A 4 -24.20 -17.61 2.42
N ILE A 5 -25.42 -17.19 2.03
CA ILE A 5 -26.18 -17.86 0.98
C ILE A 5 -25.56 -17.61 -0.40
N SER A 6 -25.08 -16.38 -0.69
CA SER A 6 -24.37 -16.08 -1.95
C SER A 6 -23.08 -16.88 -2.12
N ILE A 7 -22.20 -16.92 -1.10
CA ILE A 7 -20.95 -17.70 -1.12
C ILE A 7 -21.22 -19.20 -1.36
N ILE A 8 -22.26 -19.76 -0.71
CA ILE A 8 -22.66 -21.16 -0.90
C ILE A 8 -23.19 -21.38 -2.33
N LEU A 9 -23.94 -20.44 -2.89
CA LEU A 9 -24.46 -20.53 -4.26
C LEU A 9 -23.34 -20.50 -5.32
N VAL A 10 -22.33 -19.65 -5.15
CA VAL A 10 -21.18 -19.59 -6.07
C VAL A 10 -20.30 -20.84 -5.98
N LEU A 11 -20.09 -21.39 -4.78
CA LEU A 11 -19.45 -22.71 -4.59
C LEU A 11 -20.24 -23.85 -5.26
N ILE A 12 -21.58 -23.79 -5.22
CA ILE A 12 -22.46 -24.72 -5.92
C ILE A 12 -22.32 -24.55 -7.45
N MET A 13 -22.18 -23.32 -7.97
CA MET A 13 -21.94 -23.07 -9.40
C MET A 13 -20.62 -23.69 -9.90
N ILE A 14 -19.54 -23.63 -9.11
CA ILE A 14 -18.27 -24.30 -9.45
C ILE A 14 -18.44 -25.83 -9.49
N CYS A 15 -19.30 -26.40 -8.64
CA CYS A 15 -19.48 -27.85 -8.50
C CYS A 15 -20.57 -28.47 -9.40
N CYS A 16 -21.53 -27.69 -9.92
CA CYS A 16 -22.71 -28.20 -10.63
C CYS A 16 -22.58 -28.29 -12.16
N THR A 17 -21.39 -28.12 -12.74
CA THR A 17 -21.17 -28.14 -14.20
C THR A 17 -21.09 -29.55 -14.83
N ILE A 18 -21.99 -30.48 -14.45
CA ILE A 18 -22.23 -31.69 -15.28
C ILE A 18 -23.73 -32.01 -15.36
N PRO A 19 -24.46 -31.45 -16.34
CA PRO A 19 -25.66 -32.11 -16.85
C PRO A 19 -25.26 -33.16 -17.89
N PHE A 20 -25.51 -34.43 -17.56
CA PHE A 20 -25.58 -35.51 -18.54
C PHE A 20 -26.81 -35.32 -19.43
N THR A 21 -26.72 -34.51 -20.48
CA THR A 21 -27.60 -34.62 -21.65
C THR A 21 -26.83 -34.23 -22.90
N ALA A 22 -26.76 -35.16 -23.85
CA ALA A 22 -26.17 -34.95 -25.16
C ALA A 22 -26.79 -33.72 -25.86
N PHE A 23 -26.00 -32.67 -26.04
CA PHE A 23 -26.34 -31.54 -26.90
C PHE A 23 -25.31 -31.39 -28.01
N ALA A 24 -25.83 -31.01 -29.17
CA ALA A 24 -25.08 -30.67 -30.37
C ALA A 24 -24.06 -29.57 -30.08
N ALA A 25 -23.07 -29.44 -30.96
CA ALA A 25 -21.96 -28.49 -30.87
C ALA A 25 -22.40 -27.02 -30.96
N GLU A 26 -23.09 -26.53 -29.92
CA GLU A 26 -23.47 -25.14 -29.71
C GLU A 26 -22.68 -24.63 -28.49
N ASP A 27 -21.74 -23.72 -28.79
CA ASP A 27 -21.08 -22.76 -27.88
C ASP A 27 -20.04 -23.20 -26.84
N THR A 28 -18.88 -23.68 -27.29
CA THR A 28 -17.65 -23.73 -26.47
C THR A 28 -17.18 -22.35 -25.99
N ASP A 29 -17.56 -21.25 -26.67
CA ASP A 29 -17.11 -19.89 -26.34
C ASP A 29 -17.88 -19.30 -25.14
N ILE A 30 -19.22 -19.49 -25.07
CA ILE A 30 -20.04 -19.02 -23.94
C ILE A 30 -19.69 -19.77 -22.65
N GLU A 31 -19.46 -21.08 -22.71
CA GLU A 31 -19.11 -21.87 -21.50
C GLU A 31 -17.76 -21.43 -20.90
N SER A 32 -16.81 -20.96 -21.73
CA SER A 32 -15.55 -20.39 -21.26
C SER A 32 -15.79 -19.06 -20.55
N LEU A 33 -16.54 -18.15 -21.18
CA LEU A 33 -16.88 -16.83 -20.63
C LEU A 33 -17.67 -16.96 -19.33
N ARG A 34 -18.60 -17.91 -19.24
CA ARG A 34 -19.35 -18.21 -18.01
C ARG A 34 -18.44 -18.60 -16.85
N LYS A 35 -17.43 -19.44 -17.10
CA LYS A 35 -16.45 -19.85 -16.06
C LYS A 35 -15.58 -18.70 -15.59
N GLU A 36 -15.13 -17.88 -16.53
CA GLU A 36 -14.36 -16.68 -16.23
C GLU A 36 -15.16 -15.69 -15.39
N LEU A 37 -16.39 -15.38 -15.82
CA LEU A 37 -17.29 -14.51 -15.07
C LEU A 37 -17.55 -15.05 -13.66
N ALA A 38 -17.87 -16.34 -13.52
CA ALA A 38 -18.10 -16.96 -12.21
C ALA A 38 -16.89 -16.85 -11.28
N MET A 39 -15.67 -17.00 -11.81
CA MET A 39 -14.43 -16.84 -11.04
C MET A 39 -14.20 -15.39 -10.62
N LEU A 40 -14.41 -14.42 -11.51
CA LEU A 40 -14.29 -12.99 -11.22
C LEU A 40 -15.33 -12.53 -10.21
N THR A 41 -16.59 -12.97 -10.34
CA THR A 41 -17.65 -12.67 -9.39
C THR A 41 -17.32 -13.24 -8.01
N PHE A 42 -16.81 -14.48 -7.94
CA PHE A 42 -16.36 -15.08 -6.68
C PHE A 42 -15.25 -14.25 -6.02
N LEU A 43 -14.22 -13.89 -6.79
CA LEU A 43 -13.13 -13.06 -6.30
C LEU A 43 -13.65 -11.72 -5.79
N ALA A 44 -14.48 -11.03 -6.57
CA ALA A 44 -15.08 -9.75 -6.20
C ALA A 44 -15.92 -9.83 -4.92
N GLU A 45 -16.71 -10.89 -4.74
CA GLU A 45 -17.45 -11.16 -3.50
C GLU A 45 -16.52 -11.42 -2.30
N GLU A 46 -15.40 -12.12 -2.51
CA GLU A 46 -14.40 -12.29 -1.46
C GLU A 46 -13.81 -10.94 -1.04
N ARG A 47 -13.44 -10.11 -2.02
CA ARG A 47 -12.88 -8.78 -1.78
C ARG A 47 -13.86 -7.91 -1.00
N ILE A 48 -15.11 -7.79 -1.45
CA ILE A 48 -16.11 -6.93 -0.81
C ILE A 48 -16.48 -7.39 0.62
N VAL A 49 -16.24 -8.65 0.97
CA VAL A 49 -16.49 -9.19 2.32
C VAL A 49 -15.31 -8.94 3.26
N ASN A 50 -14.08 -9.00 2.75
CA ASN A 50 -12.86 -8.69 3.51
C ASN A 50 -12.53 -7.19 3.54
N VAL A 51 -13.21 -6.42 2.71
CA VAL A 51 -13.24 -4.97 2.74
C VAL A 51 -13.78 -4.46 4.08
N GLY A 52 -12.96 -3.66 4.77
CA GLY A 52 -13.30 -3.03 6.05
C GLY A 52 -12.34 -3.37 7.19
N ASP A 53 -11.51 -4.41 7.04
CA ASP A 53 -10.55 -4.74 8.09
C ASP A 53 -9.23 -3.98 7.95
N LEU A 54 -8.85 -3.50 6.75
CA LEU A 54 -7.49 -2.96 6.56
C LEU A 54 -7.24 -1.78 5.56
N MET A 55 -8.17 -1.25 4.76
CA MET A 55 -7.85 -0.02 3.97
C MET A 55 -9.06 0.89 3.74
N PRO A 56 -8.88 2.24 3.76
CA PRO A 56 -9.93 3.20 3.46
C PRO A 56 -10.16 3.37 1.95
N HIS A 57 -10.56 2.30 1.24
CA HIS A 57 -11.06 2.50 -0.11
C HIS A 57 -12.27 3.41 -0.09
N ALA A 58 -12.38 4.22 -1.13
CA ALA A 58 -13.48 5.14 -1.26
C ALA A 58 -14.81 4.42 -1.49
N HIS A 59 -15.90 5.07 -1.08
CA HIS A 59 -17.24 4.56 -1.30
C HIS A 59 -17.51 4.19 -2.77
N SER A 60 -16.97 4.98 -3.71
CA SER A 60 -17.11 4.77 -5.15
C SER A 60 -16.55 3.42 -5.62
N SER A 61 -15.45 2.95 -5.03
CA SER A 61 -14.86 1.65 -5.37
C SER A 61 -15.73 0.49 -4.90
N TYR A 62 -16.34 0.63 -3.73
CA TYR A 62 -17.31 -0.36 -3.25
C TYR A 62 -18.56 -0.40 -4.11
N GLU A 63 -19.06 0.77 -4.52
CA GLU A 63 -20.22 0.86 -5.40
C GLU A 63 -19.93 0.24 -6.78
N ARG A 64 -18.76 0.53 -7.38
CA ARG A 64 -18.33 -0.09 -8.64
C ARG A 64 -18.24 -1.60 -8.54
N LEU A 65 -17.61 -2.11 -7.48
CA LEU A 65 -17.46 -3.55 -7.28
C LEU A 65 -18.81 -4.24 -7.03
N GLN A 66 -19.68 -3.64 -6.20
CA GLN A 66 -21.01 -4.18 -5.93
C GLN A 66 -21.88 -4.20 -7.20
N ASN A 67 -21.87 -3.11 -7.98
CA ASN A 67 -22.63 -3.05 -9.24
C ASN A 67 -22.14 -4.09 -10.25
N GLY A 68 -20.81 -4.31 -10.34
CA GLY A 68 -20.23 -5.36 -11.17
C GLY A 68 -20.62 -6.77 -10.71
N ILE A 69 -20.66 -7.02 -9.39
CA ILE A 69 -21.12 -8.29 -8.82
C ILE A 69 -22.60 -8.51 -9.16
N ASP A 70 -23.46 -7.52 -8.91
CA ASP A 70 -24.90 -7.64 -9.14
C ASP A 70 -25.19 -7.94 -10.62
N PHE A 71 -24.54 -7.21 -11.54
CA PHE A 71 -24.67 -7.46 -12.97
C PHE A 71 -24.11 -8.82 -13.39
N GLY A 72 -22.94 -9.21 -12.88
CA GLY A 72 -22.34 -10.52 -13.18
C GLY A 72 -23.21 -11.67 -12.70
N VAL A 73 -23.84 -11.55 -11.54
CA VAL A 73 -24.82 -12.52 -11.04
C VAL A 73 -26.03 -12.59 -11.96
N ASP A 74 -26.61 -11.45 -12.35
CA ASP A 74 -27.77 -11.44 -13.27
C ASP A 74 -27.44 -12.17 -14.59
N VAL A 75 -26.26 -11.92 -15.18
CA VAL A 75 -25.79 -12.59 -16.40
C VAL A 75 -25.56 -14.10 -16.21
N LEU A 76 -25.07 -14.53 -15.04
CA LEU A 76 -24.82 -15.95 -14.76
C LEU A 76 -26.12 -16.76 -14.62
N TYR A 77 -27.19 -16.16 -14.09
CA TYR A 77 -28.48 -16.82 -13.84
C TYR A 77 -29.49 -16.69 -14.98
N ASP A 78 -29.25 -15.80 -15.94
CA ASP A 78 -30.09 -15.66 -17.12
C ASP A 78 -29.71 -16.69 -18.20
N GLU A 79 -30.63 -17.63 -18.48
CA GLU A 79 -30.46 -18.65 -19.51
C GLU A 79 -30.42 -18.06 -20.93
N GLU A 80 -30.89 -16.83 -21.13
CA GLU A 80 -30.89 -16.11 -22.42
C GLU A 80 -29.66 -15.20 -22.60
N SER A 81 -28.75 -15.14 -21.62
CA SER A 81 -27.54 -14.30 -21.70
C SER A 81 -26.64 -14.68 -22.87
N THR A 82 -26.23 -13.65 -23.62
CA THR A 82 -25.39 -13.79 -24.81
C THR A 82 -23.91 -13.60 -24.48
N ALA A 83 -23.02 -13.99 -25.38
CA ALA A 83 -21.58 -13.73 -25.25
C ALA A 83 -21.25 -12.23 -25.02
N GLU A 84 -22.04 -11.31 -25.59
CA GLU A 84 -21.88 -9.86 -25.36
C GLU A 84 -22.16 -9.50 -23.89
N ASN A 85 -23.22 -10.06 -23.29
CA ASN A 85 -23.54 -9.85 -21.88
C ASN A 85 -22.42 -10.38 -20.96
N TYR A 86 -21.86 -11.56 -21.26
CA TYR A 86 -20.74 -12.10 -20.49
C TYR A 86 -19.49 -11.23 -20.58
N ASN A 87 -19.11 -10.78 -21.78
CA ASN A 87 -17.94 -9.92 -21.96
C ASN A 87 -18.12 -8.59 -21.23
N GLU A 88 -19.29 -7.96 -21.32
CA GLU A 88 -19.58 -6.71 -20.59
C GLU A 88 -19.44 -6.90 -19.07
N ALA A 89 -19.96 -8.01 -18.52
CA ALA A 89 -19.85 -8.30 -17.10
C ALA A 89 -18.41 -8.59 -16.66
N ILE A 90 -17.64 -9.31 -17.47
CA ILE A 90 -16.21 -9.57 -17.27
C ILE A 90 -15.43 -8.25 -17.28
N ASP A 91 -15.68 -7.37 -18.24
CA ASP A 91 -15.00 -6.07 -18.36
C ASP A 91 -15.28 -5.19 -17.14
N LEU A 92 -16.55 -5.10 -16.71
CA LEU A 92 -16.94 -4.30 -15.54
C LEU A 92 -16.27 -4.79 -14.25
N LEU A 93 -16.29 -6.11 -14.00
CA LEU A 93 -15.64 -6.70 -12.83
C LEU A 93 -14.12 -6.56 -12.88
N THR A 94 -13.52 -6.82 -14.04
CA THR A 94 -12.07 -6.69 -14.24
C THR A 94 -11.62 -5.24 -13.98
N TYR A 95 -12.35 -4.26 -14.50
CA TYR A 95 -12.06 -2.86 -14.24
C TYR A 95 -12.21 -2.52 -12.75
N ALA A 96 -13.32 -2.89 -12.12
CA ALA A 96 -13.56 -2.62 -10.69
C ALA A 96 -12.49 -3.26 -9.77
N LEU A 97 -12.01 -4.45 -10.11
CA LEU A 97 -10.99 -5.17 -9.34
C LEU A 97 -9.59 -4.57 -9.48
N ASN A 98 -9.28 -3.95 -10.61
CA ASN A 98 -7.95 -3.43 -10.92
C ASN A 98 -7.81 -1.90 -10.72
N HIS A 99 -8.92 -1.19 -10.50
CA HIS A 99 -8.93 0.25 -10.28
C HIS A 99 -9.59 0.63 -8.94
N PRO A 100 -9.06 0.14 -7.80
CA PRO A 100 -9.52 0.61 -6.50
C PRO A 100 -9.12 2.08 -6.30
N THR A 101 -9.99 2.85 -5.66
CA THR A 101 -9.77 4.23 -5.25
C THR A 101 -9.70 4.31 -3.74
N ILE A 102 -8.98 5.31 -3.25
CA ILE A 102 -8.75 5.54 -1.83
C ILE A 102 -9.42 6.85 -1.44
N GLU A 103 -10.02 6.86 -0.26
CA GLU A 103 -10.59 8.07 0.33
C GLU A 103 -9.56 9.21 0.35
N THR A 104 -9.89 10.32 -0.31
CA THR A 104 -8.94 11.41 -0.61
C THR A 104 -8.25 11.97 0.64
N HIS A 105 -8.90 11.98 1.80
CA HIS A 105 -8.30 12.49 3.03
C HIS A 105 -7.11 11.65 3.51
N TYR A 106 -7.12 10.33 3.30
CA TYR A 106 -5.95 9.49 3.60
C TYR A 106 -4.81 9.73 2.63
N LEU A 107 -5.12 10.00 1.36
CA LEU A 107 -4.11 10.33 0.35
C LEU A 107 -3.39 11.66 0.67
N LYS A 108 -4.11 12.61 1.27
CA LYS A 108 -3.51 13.85 1.80
C LYS A 108 -2.54 13.57 2.94
N TYR A 109 -2.84 12.61 3.80
CA TYR A 109 -1.91 12.18 4.86
C TYR A 109 -0.68 11.49 4.27
N SER A 110 -0.86 10.60 3.30
CA SER A 110 0.24 9.98 2.56
C SER A 110 1.14 11.01 1.89
N TYR A 111 0.56 12.06 1.30
CA TYR A 111 1.34 13.17 0.78
C TYR A 111 2.17 13.84 1.89
N VAL A 112 1.58 14.20 3.03
CA VAL A 112 2.32 14.80 4.16
C VAL A 112 3.47 13.89 4.62
N LEU A 113 3.21 12.59 4.82
CA LEU A 113 4.24 11.61 5.20
C LEU A 113 5.40 11.59 4.20
N SER A 114 5.09 11.60 2.90
CA SER A 114 6.09 11.61 1.84
C SER A 114 6.99 12.85 1.85
N THR A 115 6.58 13.95 2.50
CA THR A 115 7.40 15.17 2.62
C THR A 115 8.49 15.07 3.69
N PHE A 116 8.42 14.10 4.60
CA PHE A 116 9.48 13.87 5.59
C PHE A 116 10.72 13.23 4.96
N GLU A 117 10.53 12.50 3.87
CA GLU A 117 11.64 11.96 3.10
C GLU A 117 12.36 13.08 2.32
N HIS A 118 13.70 13.03 2.32
CA HIS A 118 14.57 14.01 1.67
C HIS A 118 15.87 13.35 1.17
N ASN A 119 16.62 14.03 0.28
CA ASN A 119 17.89 13.53 -0.25
C ASN A 119 19.00 14.59 -0.30
N GLU A 120 18.97 15.58 0.59
CA GLU A 120 19.97 16.67 0.62
C GLU A 120 21.41 16.18 0.84
N ASN A 121 21.56 15.03 1.51
CA ASN A 121 22.85 14.40 1.80
C ASN A 121 23.29 13.36 0.74
N GLY A 122 22.50 13.15 -0.32
CA GLY A 122 22.83 12.24 -1.42
C GLY A 122 22.78 10.74 -1.06
N PHE A 123 22.02 10.35 -0.04
CA PHE A 123 21.87 8.94 0.36
C PHE A 123 21.15 8.10 -0.71
N TYR A 124 20.09 8.63 -1.30
CA TYR A 124 19.38 7.99 -2.40
C TYR A 124 20.09 8.23 -3.74
N TYR A 125 20.08 7.22 -4.61
CA TYR A 125 20.49 7.42 -6.00
C TYR A 125 19.64 8.53 -6.63
N GLU A 126 20.29 9.43 -7.38
CA GLU A 126 19.66 10.63 -7.92
C GLU A 126 18.44 10.33 -8.80
N ASP A 127 18.52 9.31 -9.66
CA ASP A 127 17.42 8.90 -10.53
C ASP A 127 16.20 8.42 -9.73
N ASP A 128 16.40 7.62 -8.68
CA ASP A 128 15.31 7.11 -7.85
C ASP A 128 14.65 8.23 -7.03
N TRP A 129 15.46 9.13 -6.48
CA TRP A 129 14.96 10.29 -5.75
C TRP A 129 14.18 11.24 -6.65
N ASN A 130 14.65 11.47 -7.87
CA ASN A 130 13.99 12.33 -8.84
C ASN A 130 12.65 11.75 -9.28
N ASP A 131 12.56 10.43 -9.49
CA ASP A 131 11.30 9.75 -9.78
C ASP A 131 10.32 9.91 -8.60
N PHE A 132 10.74 9.56 -7.37
CA PHE A 132 9.91 9.71 -6.17
C PHE A 132 9.40 11.15 -5.97
N SER A 133 10.29 12.14 -6.10
CA SER A 133 9.92 13.54 -5.93
C SER A 133 8.95 14.00 -7.02
N GLN A 134 9.10 13.54 -8.26
CA GLN A 134 8.16 13.84 -9.34
C GLN A 134 6.79 13.23 -9.10
N LYS A 135 6.71 11.97 -8.64
CA LYS A 135 5.44 11.32 -8.30
C LYS A 135 4.77 11.98 -7.10
N ARG A 136 5.56 12.49 -6.14
CA ARG A 136 5.04 13.26 -4.99
C ARG A 136 4.42 14.57 -5.43
N ASP A 137 5.07 15.26 -6.37
CA ASP A 137 4.55 16.48 -6.99
C ASP A 137 3.27 16.19 -7.80
N ALA A 138 3.22 15.07 -8.51
CA ALA A 138 2.02 14.64 -9.23
C ALA A 138 0.85 14.37 -8.28
N LEU A 139 1.08 13.69 -7.15
CA LEU A 139 0.05 13.50 -6.12
C LEU A 139 -0.43 14.85 -5.57
N ARG A 140 0.48 15.77 -5.21
CA ARG A 140 0.11 17.13 -4.79
C ARG A 140 -0.81 17.81 -5.79
N ASP A 141 -0.42 17.78 -7.07
CA ASP A 141 -1.14 18.50 -8.12
C ASP A 141 -2.46 17.82 -8.48
N SER A 142 -2.58 16.50 -8.26
CA SER A 142 -3.82 15.75 -8.47
C SER A 142 -4.97 16.23 -7.59
N PHE A 143 -4.69 16.70 -6.35
CA PHE A 143 -5.74 17.18 -5.44
C PHE A 143 -6.53 18.38 -6.00
N LYS A 144 -5.95 19.15 -6.93
CA LYS A 144 -6.61 20.29 -7.60
C LYS A 144 -7.74 19.86 -8.54
N THR A 145 -7.74 18.61 -8.97
CA THR A 145 -8.74 18.08 -9.90
C THR A 145 -10.08 17.77 -9.22
N ASN A 146 -10.04 17.46 -7.92
CA ASN A 146 -11.16 16.84 -7.18
C ASN A 146 -11.69 15.55 -7.84
N ASP A 147 -10.83 14.86 -8.60
CA ASP A 147 -11.12 13.58 -9.24
C ASP A 147 -10.45 12.47 -8.43
N GLU A 148 -11.27 11.69 -7.72
CA GLU A 148 -10.79 10.66 -6.79
C GLU A 148 -10.01 9.53 -7.49
N GLU A 149 -10.37 9.19 -8.73
CA GLU A 149 -9.65 8.18 -9.51
C GLU A 149 -8.28 8.70 -9.89
N PHE A 150 -8.22 9.93 -10.42
CA PHE A 150 -6.95 10.57 -10.76
C PHE A 150 -6.02 10.77 -9.56
N ILE A 151 -6.58 11.12 -8.38
CA ILE A 151 -5.80 11.26 -7.15
C ILE A 151 -5.29 9.89 -6.66
N SER A 152 -6.12 8.85 -6.75
CA SER A 152 -5.73 7.49 -6.36
C SER A 152 -4.62 6.94 -7.26
N ASP A 153 -4.73 7.13 -8.57
CA ASP A 153 -3.69 6.73 -9.53
C ASP A 153 -2.34 7.41 -9.21
N ALA A 154 -2.36 8.73 -8.99
CA ALA A 154 -1.15 9.48 -8.62
C ALA A 154 -0.53 8.98 -7.31
N PHE A 155 -1.36 8.55 -6.34
CA PHE A 155 -0.88 7.94 -5.11
C PHE A 155 -0.22 6.57 -5.36
N PHE A 156 -0.82 5.69 -6.17
CA PHE A 156 -0.21 4.38 -6.45
C PHE A 156 1.13 4.52 -7.17
N GLU A 157 1.25 5.48 -8.10
CA GLU A 157 2.54 5.78 -8.73
C GLU A 157 3.60 6.26 -7.73
N LEU A 158 3.23 7.14 -6.79
CA LEU A 158 4.11 7.57 -5.70
C LEU A 158 4.52 6.40 -4.81
N HIS A 159 3.55 5.55 -4.46
CA HIS A 159 3.76 4.39 -3.61
C HIS A 159 4.74 3.39 -4.24
N GLU A 160 4.54 3.06 -5.51
CA GLU A 160 5.44 2.19 -6.27
C GLU A 160 6.85 2.77 -6.31
N SER A 161 6.97 4.06 -6.65
CA SER A 161 8.26 4.77 -6.69
C SER A 161 8.98 4.73 -5.34
N PHE A 162 8.26 4.99 -4.24
CA PHE A 162 8.81 4.92 -2.89
C PHE A 162 9.32 3.52 -2.52
N VAL A 163 8.56 2.47 -2.85
CA VAL A 163 8.97 1.09 -2.62
C VAL A 163 10.22 0.75 -3.46
N ASN A 164 10.25 1.15 -4.72
CA ASN A 164 11.38 0.91 -5.61
C ASN A 164 12.65 1.64 -5.13
N MET A 165 12.53 2.89 -4.68
CA MET A 165 13.63 3.66 -4.12
C MET A 165 14.16 3.01 -2.83
N THR A 166 13.29 2.73 -1.86
CA THR A 166 13.71 2.32 -0.51
C THR A 166 14.09 0.84 -0.39
N SER A 167 13.56 -0.04 -1.25
CA SER A 167 13.84 -1.49 -1.19
C SER A 167 15.27 -1.89 -1.54
N LYS A 168 16.06 -0.97 -2.09
CA LYS A 168 17.48 -1.19 -2.41
C LYS A 168 18.37 -1.23 -1.17
N TYR A 169 17.89 -0.72 -0.03
CA TYR A 169 18.65 -0.58 1.20
C TYR A 169 18.13 -1.56 2.26
N THR A 170 18.85 -2.66 2.46
CA THR A 170 18.40 -3.78 3.32
C THR A 170 19.37 -4.16 4.43
N LEU A 171 20.63 -3.71 4.34
CA LEU A 171 21.63 -3.94 5.38
C LEU A 171 21.33 -3.05 6.57
N ALA A 172 20.78 -3.65 7.63
CA ALA A 172 20.45 -2.91 8.83
C ALA A 172 21.75 -2.30 9.38
N GLY A 173 21.70 -1.02 9.78
CA GLY A 173 22.81 -0.25 10.35
C GLY A 173 23.84 0.29 9.36
N ASP A 174 23.69 0.02 8.06
CA ASP A 174 24.46 0.67 6.99
C ASP A 174 23.82 2.04 6.69
N VAL A 175 24.06 2.99 7.58
CA VAL A 175 23.44 4.32 7.57
C VAL A 175 24.07 5.21 6.50
N ASN A 176 25.33 4.92 6.11
CA ASN A 176 26.02 5.66 5.06
C ASN A 176 25.91 5.01 3.66
N ASN A 177 25.31 3.82 3.54
CA ASN A 177 25.16 3.04 2.31
C ASN A 177 26.49 2.70 1.63
N ASP A 178 27.50 2.32 2.41
CA ASP A 178 28.80 1.85 1.90
C ASP A 178 28.90 0.32 1.78
N GLY A 179 27.83 -0.39 2.18
CA GLY A 179 27.73 -1.84 2.18
C GLY A 179 28.32 -2.52 3.42
N LYS A 180 28.71 -1.77 4.46
CA LYS A 180 29.35 -2.32 5.67
C LYS A 180 28.93 -1.55 6.92
N VAL A 181 28.35 -2.26 7.89
CA VAL A 181 28.12 -1.71 9.22
C VAL A 181 29.44 -1.55 9.99
N ASN A 182 29.89 -0.31 10.19
CA ASN A 182 31.16 0.00 10.82
C ASN A 182 31.13 1.30 11.68
N ILE A 183 32.30 1.81 12.07
CA ILE A 183 32.39 3.01 12.94
C ILE A 183 31.92 4.29 12.23
N ASP A 184 31.95 4.32 10.91
CA ASP A 184 31.51 5.47 10.12
C ASP A 184 29.99 5.65 10.21
N ASP A 185 29.21 4.55 10.25
CA ASP A 185 27.76 4.61 10.51
C ASP A 185 27.45 5.17 11.90
N ALA A 186 28.16 4.68 12.93
CA ALA A 186 28.00 5.17 14.28
C ALA A 186 28.37 6.66 14.39
N THR A 187 29.44 7.08 13.70
CA THR A 187 29.85 8.49 13.61
C THR A 187 28.79 9.34 12.92
N LEU A 188 28.20 8.85 11.83
CA LEU A 188 27.14 9.55 11.10
C LEU A 188 25.90 9.76 11.98
N VAL A 189 25.48 8.75 12.73
CA VAL A 189 24.38 8.89 13.70
C VAL A 189 24.76 9.85 14.83
N GLN A 190 26.00 9.84 15.33
CA GLN A 190 26.46 10.82 16.33
C GLN A 190 26.39 12.26 15.82
N LYS A 191 26.81 12.51 14.57
CA LYS A 191 26.71 13.84 13.95
C LYS A 191 25.26 14.29 13.83
N TYR A 192 24.35 13.38 13.48
CA TYR A 192 22.91 13.65 13.49
C TYR A 192 22.42 14.05 14.89
N LEU A 193 22.80 13.31 15.93
CA LEU A 193 22.44 13.63 17.32
C LEU A 193 23.02 14.98 17.78
N ALA A 194 24.16 15.38 17.25
CA ALA A 194 24.78 16.68 17.50
C ALA A 194 24.17 17.82 16.65
N GLY A 195 23.28 17.51 15.70
CA GLY A 195 22.70 18.47 14.77
C GLY A 195 23.65 18.95 13.67
N GLU A 196 24.73 18.19 13.41
CA GLU A 196 25.72 18.50 12.38
C GLU A 196 25.35 17.93 11.00
N GLU A 197 24.51 16.88 10.96
CA GLU A 197 24.06 16.21 9.75
C GLU A 197 22.56 15.92 9.84
N ASN A 198 21.89 15.89 8.69
CA ASN A 198 20.50 15.42 8.59
C ASN A 198 20.51 14.00 8.01
N LEU A 199 19.70 13.11 8.59
CA LEU A 199 19.45 11.77 8.09
C LEU A 199 18.10 11.70 7.41
N THR A 200 18.01 10.95 6.31
CA THR A 200 16.73 10.57 5.70
C THR A 200 15.92 9.70 6.66
N GLU A 201 14.63 9.51 6.38
CA GLU A 201 13.79 8.69 7.24
C GLU A 201 14.20 7.21 7.20
N LEU A 202 14.63 6.73 6.03
CA LEU A 202 15.24 5.39 5.90
C LEU A 202 16.54 5.26 6.70
N GLN A 203 17.44 6.23 6.62
CA GLN A 203 18.70 6.20 7.38
C GLN A 203 18.43 6.11 8.89
N LYS A 204 17.43 6.83 9.39
CA LYS A 204 17.01 6.76 10.79
C LYS A 204 16.49 5.36 11.15
N ALA A 205 15.72 4.72 10.27
CA ALA A 205 15.25 3.36 10.50
C ALA A 205 16.36 2.30 10.42
N LEU A 206 17.33 2.47 9.51
CA LEU A 206 18.51 1.60 9.45
C LEU A 206 19.29 1.66 10.77
N ALA A 207 19.45 2.85 11.35
CA ALA A 207 20.13 3.03 12.64
C ALA A 207 19.39 2.36 13.81
N LEU A 208 18.06 2.41 13.85
CA LEU A 208 17.24 1.85 14.94
C LEU A 208 17.25 0.32 15.01
N SER A 209 17.59 -0.36 13.92
CA SER A 209 17.61 -1.83 13.87
C SER A 209 18.54 -2.52 14.88
N TYR A 210 19.46 -1.78 15.50
CA TYR A 210 20.38 -2.27 16.55
C TYR A 210 20.06 -1.73 17.96
N ASP A 211 18.91 -1.06 18.13
CA ASP A 211 18.39 -0.60 19.41
C ASP A 211 17.20 -1.47 19.87
N ASN A 212 16.84 -1.39 21.16
CA ASN A 212 15.49 -1.73 21.65
C ASN A 212 14.51 -0.61 21.24
N GLY A 213 14.48 -0.29 19.94
CA GLY A 213 14.03 0.97 19.35
C GLY A 213 12.98 1.76 20.14
N TYR A 214 13.33 3.00 20.51
CA TYR A 214 12.34 3.99 20.94
C TYR A 214 11.88 4.79 19.73
N TYR A 215 10.76 4.36 19.14
CA TYR A 215 9.96 5.25 18.32
C TYR A 215 9.45 6.38 19.22
N ASP A 216 9.51 7.63 18.77
CA ASP A 216 8.88 8.69 19.54
C ASP A 216 7.35 8.57 19.45
N LYS A 217 6.62 9.44 20.15
CA LYS A 217 5.14 9.42 20.14
C LYS A 217 4.52 9.63 18.75
N LEU A 218 5.36 9.97 17.76
CA LEU A 218 4.99 10.18 16.37
C LEU A 218 5.34 8.97 15.49
N ASP A 219 5.86 7.88 16.05
CA ASP A 219 6.34 6.70 15.29
C ASP A 219 7.39 7.02 14.20
N ILE A 220 7.99 8.21 14.34
CA ILE A 220 9.08 8.67 13.50
C ILE A 220 10.35 8.01 14.05
N PRO A 221 11.13 7.34 13.17
CA PRO A 221 12.44 6.85 13.54
C PRO A 221 13.27 7.94 14.21
N LYS A 222 13.59 7.79 15.51
CA LYS A 222 14.39 8.77 16.25
C LYS A 222 15.65 8.12 16.81
N PRO A 223 16.75 8.11 16.03
CA PRO A 223 18.02 7.61 16.51
C PRO A 223 18.40 8.29 17.82
N ASN A 224 19.02 7.52 18.70
CA ASN A 224 19.45 7.96 20.03
C ASN A 224 20.87 7.41 20.32
N VAL A 225 21.39 7.66 21.52
CA VAL A 225 22.73 7.19 21.93
C VAL A 225 22.84 5.65 22.02
N ASP A 226 21.72 4.95 22.23
CA ASP A 226 21.69 3.49 22.26
C ASP A 226 21.85 2.90 20.85
N CYS A 227 21.28 3.55 19.83
CA CYS A 227 21.53 3.21 18.41
C CYS A 227 23.03 3.26 18.08
N VAL A 228 23.70 4.34 18.49
CA VAL A 228 25.16 4.52 18.32
C VAL A 228 25.93 3.38 19.01
N THR A 229 25.51 3.04 20.23
CA THR A 229 26.13 1.96 21.01
C THR A 229 25.92 0.60 20.34
N GLY A 230 24.74 0.34 19.77
CA GLY A 230 24.42 -0.84 18.99
C GLY A 230 25.33 -0.99 17.77
N LEU A 231 25.44 0.07 16.95
CA LEU A 231 26.32 0.10 15.79
C LEU A 231 27.79 -0.14 16.17
N GLN A 232 28.28 0.49 17.24
CA GLN A 232 29.64 0.28 17.75
C GLN A 232 29.89 -1.16 18.19
N LYS A 233 28.91 -1.80 18.85
CA LYS A 233 29.01 -3.23 19.21
C LYS A 233 29.05 -4.12 17.97
N CYS A 234 28.24 -3.80 16.96
CA CYS A 234 28.22 -4.53 15.68
C CYS A 234 29.57 -4.40 14.97
N ALA A 235 30.09 -3.18 14.84
CA ALA A 235 31.41 -2.90 14.27
C ALA A 235 32.56 -3.62 15.00
N ALA A 236 32.44 -3.81 16.32
CA ALA A 236 33.40 -4.54 17.14
C ALA A 236 33.20 -6.07 17.12
N GLY A 237 32.22 -6.59 16.40
CA GLY A 237 31.89 -8.02 16.35
C GLY A 237 31.31 -8.58 17.66
N LEU A 238 30.75 -7.71 18.51
CA LEU A 238 30.14 -8.09 19.79
C LEU A 238 28.66 -8.49 19.64
N ILE A 239 28.03 -8.10 18.53
CA ILE A 239 26.69 -8.52 18.12
C ILE A 239 26.71 -8.85 16.62
N GLU A 240 25.78 -9.70 16.19
CA GLU A 240 25.67 -10.09 14.78
C GLU A 240 25.07 -8.98 13.93
N GLN A 241 25.47 -8.93 12.66
CA GLN A 241 24.81 -8.08 11.68
C GLN A 241 23.42 -8.62 11.36
N HIS A 242 22.46 -7.72 11.25
CA HIS A 242 21.10 -8.04 10.87
C HIS A 242 20.81 -7.50 9.46
N THR A 243 20.01 -8.25 8.72
CA THR A 243 19.34 -7.75 7.51
C THR A 243 17.91 -7.43 7.90
N LEU A 244 17.42 -6.25 7.51
CA LEU A 244 15.99 -5.99 7.63
C LEU A 244 15.25 -6.99 6.74
N PRO A 245 14.24 -7.72 7.26
CA PRO A 245 13.54 -8.73 6.48
C PRO A 245 12.81 -8.12 5.27
N TYR A 246 12.52 -6.81 5.29
CA TYR A 246 11.86 -6.06 4.22
C TYR A 246 12.35 -4.61 4.13
N SER A 247 12.11 -3.98 2.97
CA SER A 247 12.26 -2.54 2.69
C SER A 247 11.63 -1.70 3.79
N TYR A 248 12.23 -0.54 4.10
CA TYR A 248 11.70 0.52 4.98
C TYR A 248 10.17 0.46 5.19
N GLY A 249 9.70 -0.04 6.35
CA GLY A 249 8.28 -0.27 6.62
C GLY A 249 7.87 -1.75 6.57
N VAL A 250 6.58 -2.01 6.78
CA VAL A 250 5.97 -3.34 6.62
C VAL A 250 5.22 -3.34 5.31
N LYS A 251 5.40 -4.39 4.51
CA LYS A 251 4.56 -4.62 3.33
C LYS A 251 3.24 -5.24 3.78
N TYR A 252 2.15 -4.59 3.42
CA TYR A 252 0.80 -5.08 3.69
C TYR A 252 0.07 -5.25 2.37
N THR A 253 -0.45 -6.45 2.09
CA THR A 253 -1.27 -6.71 0.90
C THR A 253 -2.73 -6.70 1.31
N ASP A 254 -3.52 -5.81 0.72
CA ASP A 254 -4.95 -5.71 1.00
C ASP A 254 -5.78 -6.80 0.31
N SER A 255 -7.09 -6.76 0.54
CA SER A 255 -8.04 -7.66 -0.14
C SER A 255 -8.12 -7.44 -1.65
N PHE A 256 -7.60 -6.34 -2.18
CA PHE A 256 -7.48 -6.08 -3.62
C PHE A 256 -6.15 -6.56 -4.21
N ASP A 257 -5.33 -7.29 -3.44
CA ASP A 257 -3.97 -7.71 -3.78
C ASP A 257 -2.99 -6.54 -3.98
N VAL A 258 -3.37 -5.34 -3.54
CA VAL A 258 -2.49 -4.18 -3.60
C VAL A 258 -1.57 -4.20 -2.41
N THR A 259 -0.26 -4.11 -2.66
CA THR A 259 0.76 -4.14 -1.61
C THR A 259 1.19 -2.74 -1.24
N TYR A 260 0.91 -2.31 -0.01
CA TYR A 260 1.27 -1.02 0.55
C TYR A 260 2.52 -1.08 1.41
N ASN A 261 3.06 0.11 1.71
CA ASN A 261 4.17 0.32 2.60
C ASN A 261 3.70 1.23 3.74
N THR A 262 3.78 0.71 4.97
CA THR A 262 3.27 1.40 6.16
C THR A 262 3.94 2.74 6.46
N LYS A 263 5.08 3.07 5.83
CA LYS A 263 5.73 4.37 6.00
C LYS A 263 5.18 5.47 5.08
N LEU A 264 4.47 5.10 4.02
CA LEU A 264 3.80 6.05 3.14
C LEU A 264 2.27 6.09 3.37
N VAL A 265 1.73 5.18 4.18
CA VAL A 265 0.28 5.06 4.42
C VAL A 265 0.00 5.09 5.92
N LEU A 266 -0.82 6.05 6.36
CA LEU A 266 -1.36 6.03 7.72
C LEU A 266 -2.37 4.90 7.85
N TYR A 267 -2.05 3.93 8.69
CA TYR A 267 -2.89 2.79 8.96
C TYR A 267 -3.53 2.93 10.34
N THR A 268 -4.78 3.40 10.41
CA THR A 268 -5.49 3.73 11.65
C THR A 268 -6.03 2.51 12.43
N GLN A 269 -5.95 1.30 11.86
CA GLN A 269 -6.50 0.07 12.44
C GLN A 269 -5.45 -0.86 13.09
N ILE A 270 -4.15 -0.56 13.03
CA ILE A 270 -3.14 -1.24 13.87
C ILE A 270 -3.27 -0.59 15.24
N TRP A 271 -4.25 -1.10 15.98
CA TRP A 271 -4.51 -0.93 17.41
C TRP A 271 -3.67 0.16 18.11
N PRO A 272 -4.07 1.44 18.05
CA PRO A 272 -3.30 2.48 18.68
C PRO A 272 -3.37 2.26 20.20
N GLY A 273 -2.21 2.05 20.82
CA GLY A 273 -2.06 2.47 22.20
C GLY A 273 -2.37 3.96 22.31
N GLU A 274 -2.72 4.46 23.50
CA GLU A 274 -3.07 5.89 23.71
C GLU A 274 -2.00 6.88 23.20
N GLU A 275 -0.79 6.41 22.90
CA GLU A 275 0.39 7.21 22.54
C GLU A 275 0.57 7.45 21.01
N GLU A 276 0.01 6.62 20.12
CA GLU A 276 0.03 6.83 18.64
C GLU A 276 -0.98 7.89 18.16
N TYR A 277 -1.90 8.31 19.05
CA TYR A 277 -2.95 9.28 18.75
C TYR A 277 -2.42 10.69 18.48
N ASP A 278 -1.19 11.02 18.92
CA ASP A 278 -0.58 12.32 18.67
C ASP A 278 0.05 12.42 17.26
N TYR A 279 0.47 11.29 16.67
CA TYR A 279 1.01 11.28 15.30
C TYR A 279 -0.04 11.59 14.25
N VAL A 280 -1.14 10.84 14.30
CA VAL A 280 -2.25 10.99 13.36
C VAL A 280 -2.76 12.42 13.40
N LYS A 281 -2.93 13.01 14.60
CA LYS A 281 -3.29 14.42 14.75
C LYS A 281 -2.28 15.40 14.15
N TYR A 282 -0.99 15.13 14.28
CA TYR A 282 0.03 15.99 13.70
C TYR A 282 -0.06 15.98 12.18
N VAL A 283 -0.15 14.79 11.57
CA VAL A 283 -0.30 14.64 10.12
C VAL A 283 -1.62 15.25 9.64
N GLU A 284 -2.73 15.03 10.36
CA GLU A 284 -4.02 15.67 10.11
C GLU A 284 -3.98 17.20 10.21
N ALA A 285 -3.27 17.74 11.20
CA ALA A 285 -3.10 19.18 11.35
C ALA A 285 -2.28 19.76 10.20
N LYS A 286 -1.21 19.07 9.79
CA LYS A 286 -0.37 19.51 8.67
C LYS A 286 -1.10 19.42 7.32
N ALA A 287 -1.89 18.38 7.11
CA ALA A 287 -2.74 18.27 5.93
C ALA A 287 -3.73 19.45 5.84
N ARG A 288 -4.41 19.77 6.95
CA ARG A 288 -5.33 20.93 7.02
C ARG A 288 -4.64 22.27 6.76
N GLU A 289 -3.41 22.44 7.22
CA GLU A 289 -2.60 23.64 6.95
C GLU A 289 -2.33 23.77 5.45
N LEU A 290 -1.87 22.70 4.81
CA LEU A 290 -1.55 22.69 3.38
C LEU A 290 -2.80 22.87 2.50
N GLU A 291 -3.95 22.31 2.91
CA GLU A 291 -5.24 22.58 2.27
C GLU A 291 -5.63 24.05 2.38
N ALA A 292 -5.50 24.66 3.56
CA ALA A 292 -5.80 26.07 3.77
C ALA A 292 -4.89 27.01 2.96
N GLU A 293 -3.67 26.57 2.68
CA GLU A 293 -2.70 27.25 1.82
C GLU A 293 -2.93 27.01 0.32
N GLY A 294 -3.82 26.08 -0.05
CA GLY A 294 -4.08 25.69 -1.44
C GLY A 294 -2.95 24.89 -2.09
N VAL A 295 -2.12 24.25 -1.27
CA VAL A 295 -1.04 23.35 -1.73
C VAL A 295 -1.62 22.00 -2.16
N ILE A 296 -2.59 21.48 -1.39
CA ILE A 296 -3.35 20.24 -1.61
C ILE A 296 -4.85 20.45 -1.39
#